data_AF-A0A4Q9KCE3-F1
#
_entry.id   AF-A0A4Q9KCE3-F1
#
_cell.length_a   1.000
_cell.length_b   1.000
_cell.length_c   1.000
_cell.angle_alpha   90.00
_cell.angle_beta   90.00
_cell.angle_gamma   90.00
#
_symmetry.space_group_name_H-M   'P 1'
#
loop_
_entity.id
_entity.type
_entity.pdbx_description
1 polymer ?
#
loop_
_entity_poly.entity_id
_entity_poly.type
_entity_poly.pdbx_seq_one_letter_code
_entity_poly.pdbx_strand_id
1 'polypeptide(L)'
;MSSAEDLAVLVDALVNDPWMPRPESVSEVEWAEAQSLAEVEKLLGAQGAPALEHDPVAAMLGLRPVPALVLDGPAMKRLRGKLSVSEVANRLQAYGWEVSAADVRSWQNSSAAVALAPALMERIAAVLGSTVEAITRETGSMVDPAIASDPRWESIVERLAAVLRVAWAQAEIRLAGAMTAAAYRHEAPDSFLEAADAYVTRLERSREA
;
A
#
# COMPACT_ATOMS: atom_id res chain seq x y z
N MET A 1 3.88 30.78 20.19
CA MET A 1 3.08 29.62 20.65
C MET A 1 1.69 30.21 20.93
N SER A 2 0.60 29.99 20.22
CA SER A 2 0.15 28.78 19.52
C SER A 2 -1.02 29.06 18.54
N SER A 3 -0.96 30.07 17.67
CA SER A 3 -2.09 30.41 16.74
C SER A 3 -2.58 29.22 15.89
N ALA A 4 -1.69 28.33 15.43
CA ALA A 4 -2.08 27.14 14.66
C ALA A 4 -2.68 26.01 15.52
N GLU A 5 -2.24 25.90 16.78
CA GLU A 5 -2.74 24.90 17.74
C GLU A 5 -4.12 25.30 18.25
N ASP A 6 -4.32 26.60 18.48
CA ASP A 6 -5.60 27.21 18.87
C ASP A 6 -6.65 27.08 17.75
N LEU A 7 -6.22 27.20 16.48
CA LEU A 7 -7.09 26.99 15.32
C LEU A 7 -7.50 25.52 15.17
N ALA A 8 -6.58 24.57 15.34
CA ALA A 8 -6.89 23.14 15.25
C ALA A 8 -7.94 22.71 16.30
N VAL A 9 -7.78 23.17 17.55
CA VAL A 9 -8.76 22.92 18.62
C VAL A 9 -10.13 23.52 18.28
N LEU A 10 -10.15 24.70 17.65
CA LEU A 10 -11.38 25.36 17.24
C LEU A 10 -12.09 24.63 16.09
N VAL A 11 -11.33 24.10 15.14
CA VAL A 11 -11.82 23.27 14.04
C VAL A 11 -12.42 21.97 14.58
N ASP A 12 -11.69 21.25 15.45
CA ASP A 12 -12.19 20.03 16.12
C ASP A 12 -13.50 20.29 16.86
N ALA A 13 -13.60 21.42 17.59
CA ALA A 13 -14.81 21.80 18.30
C ALA A 13 -16.00 22.02 17.34
N LEU A 14 -15.77 22.69 16.21
CA LEU A 14 -16.79 22.94 15.18
C LEU A 14 -17.22 21.69 14.42
N VAL A 15 -16.31 20.75 14.19
CA VAL A 15 -16.63 19.43 13.60
C VAL A 15 -17.59 18.66 14.50
N ASN A 16 -17.36 18.73 15.82
CA ASN A 16 -18.18 18.03 16.83
C ASN A 16 -19.49 18.76 17.17
N ASP A 17 -19.49 20.10 17.22
CA ASP A 17 -20.68 20.94 17.44
C ASP A 17 -20.75 22.10 16.44
N PRO A 18 -21.40 21.90 15.28
CA PRO A 18 -21.52 22.90 14.23
C PRO A 18 -22.31 24.17 14.65
N TRP A 19 -23.04 24.11 15.76
CA TRP A 19 -23.86 25.20 16.26
C TRP A 19 -23.18 26.00 17.37
N MET A 20 -21.92 25.68 17.67
CA MET A 20 -21.13 26.40 18.66
C MET A 20 -21.07 27.90 18.33
N PRO A 21 -21.41 28.79 19.27
CA PRO A 21 -21.26 30.22 19.06
C PRO A 21 -19.78 30.62 19.04
N ARG A 22 -19.43 31.64 18.25
CA ARG A 22 -18.06 32.18 18.19
C ARG A 22 -17.58 32.62 19.60
N PRO A 23 -16.45 32.12 20.10
CA PRO A 23 -15.86 32.61 21.34
C PRO A 23 -15.43 34.07 21.22
N GLU A 24 -15.61 34.87 22.28
CA GLU A 24 -15.25 36.29 22.28
C GLU A 24 -13.75 36.55 22.05
N SER A 25 -12.91 35.57 22.38
CA SER A 25 -11.45 35.62 22.19
C SER A 25 -11.00 35.37 20.75
N VAL A 26 -11.91 34.99 19.84
CA VAL A 26 -11.60 34.61 18.46
C VAL A 26 -12.09 35.70 17.51
N SER A 27 -11.22 36.17 16.62
CA SER A 27 -11.59 37.18 15.62
C SER A 27 -12.60 36.63 14.59
N GLU A 28 -13.29 37.50 13.87
CA GLU A 28 -14.21 37.06 12.81
C GLU A 28 -13.48 36.31 11.68
N VAL A 29 -12.23 36.68 11.41
CA VAL A 29 -11.41 36.05 10.36
C VAL A 29 -11.03 34.63 10.76
N GLU A 30 -10.50 34.45 11.98
CA GLU A 30 -10.14 33.12 12.51
C GLU A 30 -11.37 32.22 12.64
N TRP A 31 -12.52 32.79 12.99
CA TRP A 31 -13.78 32.05 13.06
C TRP A 31 -14.26 31.57 11.69
N ALA A 32 -14.20 32.43 10.66
CA ALA A 32 -14.56 32.04 9.30
C ALA A 32 -13.59 30.98 8.72
N GLU A 33 -12.30 31.11 9.02
CA GLU A 33 -11.28 30.13 8.64
C GLU A 33 -11.53 28.78 9.32
N ALA A 34 -11.81 28.76 10.63
CA ALA A 34 -12.12 27.54 11.35
C ALA A 34 -13.39 26.85 10.85
N GLN A 35 -14.44 27.62 10.50
CA GLN A 35 -15.65 27.07 9.88
C GLN A 35 -15.37 26.45 8.52
N SER A 36 -14.58 27.11 7.68
CA SER A 36 -14.19 26.58 6.37
C SER A 36 -13.38 25.29 6.50
N LEU A 37 -12.46 25.22 7.46
CA LEU A 37 -11.65 24.02 7.70
C LEU A 37 -12.48 22.87 8.29
N ALA A 38 -13.41 23.16 9.20
CA ALA A 38 -14.32 22.18 9.76
C ALA A 38 -15.26 21.58 8.70
N GLU A 39 -15.70 22.37 7.71
CA GLU A 39 -16.45 21.86 6.57
C GLU A 39 -15.63 20.91 5.70
N VAL A 40 -14.36 21.25 5.43
CA VAL A 40 -13.44 20.38 4.70
C VAL A 40 -13.18 19.09 5.47
N GLU A 41 -12.92 19.17 6.77
CA GLU A 41 -12.71 18.01 7.63
C GLU A 41 -13.94 17.11 7.68
N LYS A 42 -15.14 17.69 7.80
CA LYS A 42 -16.40 16.94 7.74
C LYS A 42 -16.59 16.27 6.38
N LEU A 43 -16.21 16.92 5.29
CA LEU A 43 -16.28 16.36 3.94
C LEU A 43 -15.28 15.21 3.76
N LEU A 44 -14.06 15.33 4.32
CA LEU A 44 -13.05 14.28 4.33
C LEU A 44 -13.45 13.11 5.25
N GLY A 45 -13.97 13.39 6.44
CA GLY A 45 -14.44 12.38 7.40
C GLY A 45 -15.69 11.63 6.94
N ALA A 46 -16.56 12.28 6.15
CA ALA A 46 -17.69 11.63 5.49
C ALA A 46 -17.25 10.65 4.41
N GLN A 47 -16.10 10.89 3.78
CA GLN A 47 -15.41 9.91 2.95
C GLN A 47 -14.49 9.05 3.82
N GLY A 48 -15.10 8.25 4.71
CA GLY A 48 -14.37 7.30 5.54
C GLY A 48 -13.33 6.51 4.72
N ALA A 49 -12.25 6.07 5.38
CA ALA A 49 -11.15 5.40 4.71
C ALA A 49 -11.68 4.35 3.71
N PRO A 50 -11.19 4.36 2.45
CA PRO A 50 -11.66 3.41 1.45
C PRO A 50 -11.52 1.99 1.98
N ALA A 51 -12.45 1.11 1.61
CA ALA A 51 -12.30 -0.31 1.91
C ALA A 51 -10.94 -0.80 1.37
N LEU A 52 -10.26 -1.70 2.08
CA LEU A 52 -8.88 -2.11 1.77
C LEU A 52 -8.73 -2.58 0.33
N GLU A 53 -9.77 -3.18 -0.25
CA GLU A 53 -9.81 -3.66 -1.64
C GLU A 53 -9.79 -2.52 -2.67
N HIS A 54 -10.16 -1.31 -2.28
CA HIS A 54 -10.24 -0.10 -3.11
C HIS A 54 -9.30 1.01 -2.63
N ASP A 55 -8.53 0.78 -1.57
CA ASP A 55 -7.59 1.75 -1.02
C ASP A 55 -6.32 1.83 -1.90
N PRO A 56 -6.03 2.98 -2.54
CA PRO A 56 -4.84 3.15 -3.36
C PRO A 56 -3.54 3.12 -2.53
N VAL A 57 -3.58 3.57 -1.28
CA VAL A 57 -2.42 3.49 -0.37
C VAL A 57 -2.16 2.03 -0.02
N ALA A 58 -3.20 1.25 0.28
CA ALA A 58 -3.09 -0.18 0.50
C ALA A 58 -2.52 -0.91 -0.73
N ALA A 59 -2.91 -0.50 -1.94
CA ALA A 59 -2.32 -1.02 -3.18
C ALA A 59 -0.82 -0.70 -3.30
N MET A 60 -0.43 0.56 -3.08
CA MET A 60 0.98 0.99 -3.12
C MET A 60 1.83 0.29 -2.06
N LEU A 61 1.29 0.02 -0.88
CA LEU A 61 1.97 -0.70 0.20
C LEU A 61 1.98 -2.22 -0.02
N GLY A 62 1.26 -2.74 -1.03
CA GLY A 62 1.16 -4.17 -1.29
C GLY A 62 0.35 -4.91 -0.21
N LEU A 63 -0.63 -4.25 0.40
CA LEU A 63 -1.54 -4.82 1.40
C LEU A 63 -2.75 -5.52 0.77
N ARG A 64 -2.94 -5.37 -0.55
CA ARG A 64 -4.00 -6.05 -1.31
C ARG A 64 -3.48 -7.35 -1.92
N PRO A 65 -4.22 -8.47 -1.84
CA PRO A 65 -3.88 -9.68 -2.57
C PRO A 65 -3.75 -9.44 -4.08
N VAL A 66 -2.73 -10.05 -4.68
CA VAL A 66 -2.44 -9.92 -6.11
C VAL A 66 -2.62 -11.29 -6.78
N PRO A 67 -3.62 -11.48 -7.66
CA PRO A 67 -3.88 -12.77 -8.30
C PRO A 67 -2.76 -13.30 -9.22
N ALA A 68 -1.90 -12.39 -9.70
CA ALA A 68 -0.73 -12.69 -10.53
C ALA A 68 0.40 -13.40 -9.75
N LEU A 69 0.44 -13.20 -8.43
CA LEU A 69 1.48 -13.73 -7.55
C LEU A 69 0.83 -14.62 -6.50
N VAL A 70 1.06 -15.93 -6.62
CA VAL A 70 0.43 -16.90 -5.71
C VAL A 70 1.49 -17.68 -4.96
N LEU A 71 1.17 -18.03 -3.72
CA LEU A 71 2.09 -18.73 -2.85
C LEU A 71 2.31 -20.18 -3.34
N ASP A 72 3.56 -20.61 -3.39
CA ASP A 72 3.94 -22.01 -3.58
C ASP A 72 4.00 -22.70 -2.21
N GLY A 73 2.89 -23.35 -1.83
CA GLY A 73 2.75 -24.09 -0.57
C GLY A 73 3.84 -25.15 -0.35
N PRO A 74 4.12 -26.03 -1.33
CA PRO A 74 5.26 -26.96 -1.29
C PRO A 74 6.61 -26.28 -1.08
N ALA A 75 6.91 -25.18 -1.78
CA ALA A 75 8.17 -24.45 -1.59
C ALA A 75 8.26 -23.81 -0.20
N MET A 76 7.18 -23.18 0.28
CA MET A 76 7.09 -22.65 1.64
C MET A 76 7.34 -23.74 2.69
N LYS A 77 6.73 -24.92 2.51
CA LYS A 77 6.90 -26.08 3.41
C LYS A 77 8.35 -26.56 3.46
N ARG A 78 9.04 -26.57 2.32
CA ARG A 78 10.48 -26.92 2.20
C ARG A 78 11.36 -25.89 2.89
N LEU A 79 11.13 -24.60 2.64
CA LEU A 79 11.95 -23.49 3.14
C LEU A 79 11.77 -23.23 4.65
N ARG A 80 10.62 -23.57 5.22
CA ARG A 80 10.40 -23.52 6.68
C ARG A 80 11.43 -24.33 7.47
N GLY A 81 11.98 -25.40 6.89
CA GLY A 81 12.97 -26.24 7.56
C GLY A 81 12.47 -26.75 8.91
N LYS A 82 13.17 -26.34 9.99
CA LYS A 82 12.86 -26.76 11.38
C LYS A 82 11.84 -25.89 12.11
N LEU A 83 11.52 -24.70 11.60
CA LEU A 83 10.55 -23.81 12.26
C LEU A 83 9.19 -24.49 12.29
N SER A 84 8.47 -24.49 13.41
CA SER A 84 7.09 -24.96 13.47
C SER A 84 6.12 -23.98 12.79
N VAL A 85 4.94 -24.46 12.39
CA VAL A 85 3.88 -23.58 11.86
C VAL A 85 3.45 -22.52 12.87
N SER A 86 3.45 -22.85 14.16
CA SER A 86 3.12 -21.91 15.23
C SER A 86 4.20 -20.85 15.41
N GLU A 87 5.49 -21.21 15.29
CA GLU A 87 6.58 -20.22 15.34
C GLU A 87 6.53 -19.24 14.17
N VAL A 88 6.18 -19.70 12.96
CA VAL A 88 5.97 -18.82 11.80
C VAL A 88 4.82 -17.86 12.08
N ALA A 89 3.65 -18.37 12.52
CA ALA A 89 2.49 -17.54 12.84
C ALA A 89 2.81 -16.50 13.94
N ASN A 90 3.43 -16.91 15.04
CA ASN A 90 3.82 -16.01 16.13
C ASN A 90 4.76 -14.89 15.66
N ARG A 91 5.72 -15.22 14.78
CA ARG A 91 6.61 -14.21 14.20
C ARG A 91 5.85 -13.23 13.32
N LEU A 92 4.90 -13.69 12.51
CA LEU A 92 4.06 -12.81 11.68
C LEU A 92 3.17 -11.90 12.55
N GLN A 93 2.56 -12.44 13.61
CA GLN A 93 1.78 -11.68 14.58
C GLN A 93 2.58 -10.60 15.30
N ALA A 94 3.85 -10.86 15.62
CA ALA A 94 4.73 -9.85 16.21
C ALA A 94 4.96 -8.63 15.28
N TYR A 95 4.72 -8.78 13.98
CA TYR A 95 4.73 -7.68 12.99
C TYR A 95 3.33 -7.12 12.70
N GLY A 96 2.32 -7.45 13.51
CA GLY A 96 0.95 -6.94 13.37
C GLY A 96 0.08 -7.69 12.36
N TRP A 97 0.52 -8.84 11.84
CA TRP A 97 -0.31 -9.64 10.93
C TRP A 97 -1.23 -10.59 11.70
N GLU A 98 -2.54 -10.54 11.42
CA GLU A 98 -3.52 -11.47 11.96
C GLU A 98 -3.44 -12.83 11.24
N VAL A 99 -2.44 -13.63 11.59
CA VAL A 99 -2.18 -14.94 10.97
C VAL A 99 -2.12 -16.02 12.03
N SER A 100 -2.90 -17.08 11.87
CA SER A 100 -2.90 -18.24 12.76
C SER A 100 -2.00 -19.38 12.26
N ALA A 101 -1.68 -20.32 13.16
CA ALA A 101 -0.98 -21.55 12.77
C ALA A 101 -1.80 -22.43 11.80
N ALA A 102 -3.13 -22.31 11.83
CA ALA A 102 -4.02 -22.99 10.91
C ALA A 102 -3.90 -22.41 9.50
N ASP A 103 -3.78 -21.08 9.38
CA ASP A 103 -3.57 -20.40 8.09
C ASP A 103 -2.25 -20.83 7.47
N VAL A 104 -1.15 -20.79 8.25
CA VAL A 104 0.17 -21.26 7.80
C VAL A 104 0.12 -22.72 7.33
N ARG A 105 -0.58 -23.59 8.05
CA ARG A 105 -0.76 -24.99 7.66
C ARG A 105 -1.61 -25.12 6.39
N SER A 106 -2.66 -24.32 6.26
CA SER A 106 -3.52 -24.30 5.07
C SER A 106 -2.70 -23.90 3.84
N TRP A 107 -1.93 -22.81 3.92
CA TRP A 107 -1.05 -22.33 2.86
C TRP A 107 -0.03 -23.38 2.39
N GLN A 108 0.56 -24.14 3.31
CA GLN A 108 1.55 -25.18 2.98
C GLN A 108 0.97 -26.42 2.31
N ASN A 109 -0.31 -26.71 2.53
CA ASN A 109 -0.94 -27.95 2.06
C ASN A 109 -2.04 -27.70 1.02
N SER A 110 -2.38 -26.44 0.74
CA SER A 110 -3.31 -26.07 -0.31
C SER A 110 -2.70 -26.39 -1.66
N SER A 111 -3.42 -27.19 -2.45
CA SER A 111 -3.16 -27.39 -3.88
C SER A 111 -3.71 -26.24 -4.72
N ALA A 112 -4.63 -25.45 -4.17
CA ALA A 112 -5.18 -24.25 -4.80
C ALA A 112 -4.20 -23.08 -4.67
N ALA A 113 -4.13 -22.27 -5.73
CA ALA A 113 -3.36 -21.03 -5.74
C ALA A 113 -3.88 -20.07 -4.66
N VAL A 114 -3.02 -19.73 -3.69
CA VAL A 114 -3.35 -18.77 -2.63
C VAL A 114 -2.72 -17.43 -2.97
N ALA A 115 -3.52 -16.46 -3.38
CA ALA A 115 -3.09 -15.07 -3.53
C ALA A 115 -3.07 -14.41 -2.14
N LEU A 116 -1.88 -14.03 -1.68
CA LEU A 116 -1.70 -13.25 -0.46
C LEU A 116 -1.31 -11.81 -0.83
N ALA A 117 -1.45 -10.90 0.13
CA ALA A 117 -0.91 -9.56 -0.01
C ALA A 117 0.61 -9.61 -0.20
N PRO A 118 1.19 -8.89 -1.18
CA PRO A 118 2.64 -8.87 -1.42
C PRO A 118 3.47 -8.52 -0.17
N ALA A 119 3.00 -7.60 0.67
CA ALA A 119 3.68 -7.26 1.92
C ALA A 119 3.70 -8.44 2.93
N LEU A 120 2.64 -9.25 2.95
CA LEU A 120 2.62 -10.48 3.74
C LEU A 120 3.58 -11.52 3.16
N MET A 121 3.68 -11.62 1.84
CA MET A 121 4.66 -12.51 1.19
C MET A 121 6.11 -12.11 1.50
N GLU A 122 6.47 -10.83 1.44
CA GLU A 122 7.78 -10.34 1.88
C GLU A 122 8.07 -10.75 3.32
N ARG A 123 7.09 -10.60 4.19
CA ARG A 123 7.25 -10.93 5.60
C ARG A 123 7.41 -12.43 5.83
N ILE A 124 6.65 -13.25 5.10
CA ILE A 124 6.81 -14.71 5.12
C ILE A 124 8.21 -15.09 4.65
N ALA A 125 8.68 -14.55 3.52
CA ALA A 125 10.01 -14.80 2.99
C ALA A 125 11.09 -14.44 4.02
N ALA A 126 10.98 -13.27 4.66
CA ALA A 126 11.90 -12.82 5.70
C ALA A 126 11.89 -13.76 6.93
N VAL A 127 10.72 -14.21 7.39
CA VAL A 127 10.60 -15.16 8.52
C VAL A 127 11.24 -16.51 8.19
N LEU A 128 11.16 -16.93 6.94
CA LEU A 128 11.73 -18.18 6.44
C LEU A 128 13.22 -18.04 6.05
N GLY A 129 13.78 -16.83 6.06
CA GLY A 129 15.16 -16.58 5.61
C GLY A 129 15.35 -16.82 4.11
N SER A 130 14.34 -16.50 3.31
CA SER A 130 14.34 -16.70 1.85
C SER A 130 13.88 -15.44 1.10
N THR A 131 13.71 -15.54 -0.21
CA THR A 131 13.18 -14.46 -1.06
C THR A 131 11.72 -14.72 -1.42
N VAL A 132 11.01 -13.68 -1.89
CA VAL A 132 9.61 -13.82 -2.31
C VAL A 132 9.49 -14.79 -3.47
N GLU A 133 10.38 -14.69 -4.46
CA GLU A 133 10.44 -15.54 -5.64
C GLU A 133 10.58 -17.02 -5.27
N ALA A 134 11.30 -17.32 -4.19
CA ALA A 134 11.52 -18.69 -3.73
C ALA A 134 10.28 -19.32 -3.06
N ILE A 135 9.32 -18.50 -2.62
CA ILE A 135 8.07 -18.96 -1.97
C ILE A 135 6.83 -18.71 -2.83
N THR A 136 6.97 -18.12 -4.02
CA THR A 136 5.87 -17.83 -4.93
C THR A 136 6.00 -18.62 -6.23
N ARG A 137 4.87 -18.75 -6.92
CA ARG A 137 4.78 -19.18 -8.31
C ARG A 137 4.04 -18.09 -9.08
N GLU A 138 4.56 -17.72 -10.25
CA GLU A 138 3.89 -16.76 -11.12
C GLU A 138 2.72 -17.44 -11.82
N THR A 139 1.55 -16.78 -11.83
CA THR A 139 0.35 -17.26 -12.52
C THR A 139 -0.04 -16.39 -13.72
N GLY A 140 0.74 -15.34 -14.03
CA GLY A 140 0.58 -14.43 -15.18
C GLY A 140 0.97 -12.98 -14.82
N SER A 141 1.17 -12.11 -15.82
CA SER A 141 1.46 -10.68 -15.59
C SER A 141 0.18 -9.88 -15.28
N MET A 142 0.30 -8.92 -14.35
CA MET A 142 -0.78 -8.00 -13.95
C MET A 142 -0.96 -6.83 -14.94
N VAL A 143 -0.02 -6.65 -15.86
CA VAL A 143 0.03 -5.56 -16.82
C VAL A 143 -0.44 -6.05 -18.18
N ASP A 144 -1.06 -5.16 -18.96
CA ASP A 144 -1.45 -5.45 -20.34
C ASP A 144 -0.25 -6.07 -21.09
N PRO A 145 -0.41 -7.24 -21.72
CA PRO A 145 0.67 -7.90 -22.45
C PRO A 145 1.38 -6.99 -23.45
N ALA A 146 0.68 -6.03 -24.07
CA ALA A 146 1.27 -5.07 -24.99
C ALA A 146 2.23 -4.09 -24.27
N ILE A 147 1.91 -3.69 -23.05
CA ILE A 147 2.77 -2.86 -22.20
C ILE A 147 3.91 -3.69 -21.62
N ALA A 148 3.63 -4.90 -21.14
CA ALA A 148 4.63 -5.80 -20.58
C ALA A 148 5.68 -6.23 -21.61
N SER A 149 5.32 -6.22 -22.90
CA SER A 149 6.23 -6.51 -24.01
C SER A 149 7.05 -5.29 -24.49
N ASP A 150 6.78 -4.08 -23.98
CA ASP A 150 7.57 -2.89 -24.33
C ASP A 150 8.90 -2.92 -23.55
N PRO A 151 10.07 -2.82 -24.22
CA PRO A 151 11.38 -2.84 -23.54
C PRO A 151 11.56 -1.75 -22.47
N ARG A 152 10.81 -0.65 -22.57
CA ARG A 152 10.82 0.40 -21.54
C ARG A 152 10.21 -0.07 -20.24
N TRP A 153 9.24 -0.99 -20.28
CA TRP A 153 8.59 -1.52 -19.08
C TRP A 153 9.58 -2.22 -18.15
N GLU A 154 10.39 -3.13 -18.69
CA GLU A 154 11.42 -3.86 -17.93
C GLU A 154 12.36 -2.88 -17.22
N SER A 155 12.88 -1.90 -17.96
CA SER A 155 13.79 -0.87 -17.41
C SER A 155 13.14 -0.03 -16.30
N ILE A 156 11.86 0.36 -16.44
CA ILE A 156 11.16 1.15 -15.42
C ILE A 156 10.95 0.31 -14.14
N VAL A 157 10.55 -0.96 -14.29
CA VAL A 157 10.33 -1.85 -13.13
C VAL A 157 11.65 -2.17 -12.43
N GLU A 158 12.73 -2.44 -13.16
CA GLU A 158 14.06 -2.66 -12.60
C GLU A 158 14.56 -1.45 -11.81
N ARG A 159 14.40 -0.24 -12.36
CA ARG A 159 14.76 1.00 -11.67
C ARG A 159 13.96 1.16 -10.38
N LEU A 160 12.65 0.95 -10.43
CA LEU A 160 11.82 1.03 -9.23
C LEU A 160 12.21 -0.03 -8.18
N ALA A 161 12.49 -1.25 -8.62
CA ALA A 161 12.94 -2.35 -7.76
C ALA A 161 14.25 -1.97 -7.05
N ALA A 162 15.21 -1.41 -7.78
CA ALA A 162 16.49 -0.94 -7.24
C ALA A 162 16.29 0.20 -6.23
N VAL A 163 15.48 1.20 -6.58
CA VAL A 163 15.19 2.33 -5.69
C VAL A 163 14.52 1.85 -4.42
N LEU A 164 13.47 1.04 -4.52
CA LEU A 164 12.72 0.57 -3.36
C LEU A 164 13.41 -0.60 -2.62
N ARG A 165 14.47 -1.18 -3.18
CA ARG A 165 15.14 -2.40 -2.71
C ARG A 165 14.16 -3.56 -2.51
N VAL A 166 13.29 -3.77 -3.50
CA VAL A 166 12.29 -4.85 -3.51
C VAL A 166 12.44 -5.74 -4.72
N ALA A 167 11.78 -6.90 -4.65
CA ALA A 167 11.65 -7.84 -5.76
C ALA A 167 11.06 -7.19 -7.02
N TRP A 168 11.45 -7.68 -8.20
CA TRP A 168 10.94 -7.17 -9.49
C TRP A 168 9.42 -7.25 -9.57
N ALA A 169 8.83 -8.42 -9.24
CA ALA A 169 7.38 -8.61 -9.24
C ALA A 169 6.66 -7.64 -8.29
N GLN A 170 7.31 -7.23 -7.20
CA GLN A 170 6.75 -6.28 -6.25
C GLN A 170 6.82 -4.84 -6.75
N ALA A 171 7.92 -4.48 -7.41
CA ALA A 171 8.04 -3.21 -8.10
C ALA A 171 6.98 -3.11 -9.20
N GLU A 172 6.74 -4.18 -9.95
CA GLU A 172 5.70 -4.26 -10.99
C GLU A 172 4.31 -3.96 -10.39
N ILE A 173 3.96 -4.63 -9.30
CA ILE A 173 2.69 -4.42 -8.58
C ILE A 173 2.56 -2.99 -8.05
N ARG A 174 3.62 -2.45 -7.44
CA ARG A 174 3.61 -1.09 -6.89
C ARG A 174 3.45 -0.05 -7.98
N LEU A 175 4.06 -0.27 -9.13
CA LEU A 175 3.95 0.59 -10.29
C LEU A 175 2.53 0.54 -10.86
N ALA A 176 1.96 -0.66 -11.04
CA ALA A 176 0.56 -0.83 -11.45
C ALA A 176 -0.43 -0.15 -10.48
N GLY A 177 -0.20 -0.28 -9.17
CA GLY A 177 -0.99 0.40 -8.15
C GLY A 177 -0.86 1.92 -8.19
N ALA A 178 0.36 2.44 -8.32
CA ALA A 178 0.62 3.88 -8.43
C ALA A 178 -0.03 4.49 -9.68
N MET A 179 0.00 3.77 -10.80
CA MET A 179 -0.65 4.21 -12.06
C MET A 179 -2.17 4.18 -11.96
N THR A 180 -2.73 3.16 -11.30
CA THR A 180 -4.18 3.12 -11.00
C THR A 180 -4.58 4.32 -10.14
N ALA A 181 -3.82 4.64 -9.09
CA ALA A 181 -4.09 5.79 -8.22
C ALA A 181 -3.96 7.14 -8.96
N ALA A 182 -3.03 7.27 -9.92
CA ALA A 182 -2.90 8.45 -10.77
C ALA A 182 -4.09 8.65 -11.70
N ALA A 183 -4.62 7.56 -12.28
CA ALA A 183 -5.82 7.60 -13.11
C ALA A 183 -7.06 8.11 -12.34
N TYR A 184 -7.21 7.73 -11.06
CA TYR A 184 -8.28 8.22 -10.19
C TYR A 184 -8.15 9.71 -9.84
N ARG A 185 -6.96 10.30 -9.90
CA ARG A 185 -6.74 11.74 -9.67
C ARG A 185 -7.04 12.62 -10.89
N HIS A 186 -7.56 12.05 -11.99
CA HIS A 186 -7.67 12.72 -13.29
C HIS A 186 -6.35 13.27 -13.85
N GLU A 187 -5.22 12.83 -13.30
CA GLU A 187 -3.88 13.00 -13.86
C GLU A 187 -3.56 11.81 -14.79
N ALA A 188 -4.57 11.34 -15.51
CA ALA A 188 -4.43 10.22 -16.43
C ALA A 188 -3.52 10.68 -17.58
N PRO A 189 -2.30 10.13 -17.69
CA PRO A 189 -1.34 10.53 -18.70
C PRO A 189 -1.76 9.97 -20.06
N ASP A 190 -1.38 10.66 -21.14
CA ASP A 190 -1.62 10.20 -22.53
C ASP A 190 -1.00 8.82 -22.80
N SER A 191 0.05 8.47 -22.05
CA SER A 191 0.74 7.17 -22.10
C SER A 191 1.05 6.64 -20.70
N PHE A 192 0.61 5.41 -20.42
CA PHE A 192 0.89 4.70 -19.16
C PHE A 192 2.39 4.60 -18.87
N LEU A 193 3.21 4.30 -19.89
CA LEU A 193 4.65 4.12 -19.75
C LEU A 193 5.37 5.43 -19.40
N GLU A 194 4.94 6.56 -19.96
CA GLU A 194 5.54 7.87 -19.67
C GLU A 194 5.29 8.28 -18.23
N ALA A 195 4.12 7.98 -17.69
CA ALA A 195 3.84 8.28 -16.29
C ALA A 195 4.47 7.33 -15.30
N ALA A 196 4.58 6.06 -15.66
CA ALA A 196 5.35 5.09 -14.90
C ALA A 196 6.80 5.58 -14.77
N ASP A 197 7.41 5.99 -15.90
CA ASP A 197 8.78 6.51 -15.93
C ASP A 197 8.94 7.83 -15.14
N ALA A 198 8.00 8.77 -15.31
CA ALA A 198 8.01 10.04 -14.58
C ALA A 198 7.81 9.84 -13.06
N TYR A 199 7.04 8.83 -12.66
CA TYR A 199 6.89 8.47 -11.25
C TYR A 199 8.20 7.93 -10.67
N VAL A 200 8.85 6.97 -11.34
CA VAL A 200 10.13 6.40 -10.89
C VAL A 200 11.21 7.48 -10.82
N THR A 201 11.30 8.33 -11.84
CA THR A 201 12.26 9.44 -11.89
C THR A 201 12.09 10.44 -10.73
N ARG A 202 10.85 10.74 -10.32
CA ARG A 202 10.60 11.58 -9.14
C ARG A 202 11.06 10.90 -7.85
N LEU A 203 10.87 9.58 -7.75
CA LEU A 203 11.27 8.80 -6.59
C LEU A 203 12.79 8.66 -6.45
N GLU A 204 13.50 8.54 -7.57
CA GLU A 204 14.96 8.53 -7.62
C GLU A 204 15.52 9.85 -7.07
N ARG A 205 15.03 10.98 -7.59
CA ARG A 205 15.46 12.32 -7.16
C ARG A 205 15.20 12.61 -5.69
N SER A 206 14.09 12.12 -5.13
CA SER A 206 13.76 12.36 -3.72
C SER A 206 14.62 11.55 -2.74
N ARG A 207 15.34 10.53 -3.21
CA ARG A 207 16.29 9.76 -2.40
C ARG A 207 17.74 10.21 -2.52
N GLU A 208 18.06 10.99 -3.55
CA GLU A 208 19.38 11.59 -3.76
C GLU A 208 19.55 12.94 -3.02
N ALA A 209 18.43 13.57 -2.63
CA ALA A 209 18.38 14.80 -1.83
C ALA A 209 18.37 14.52 -0.32
#